data_AF-A0A1I3MQY3-F1
#
_entry.id   AF-A0A1I3MQY3-F1
#
_cell.length_a   1.000
_cell.length_b   1.000
_cell.length_c   1.000
_cell.angle_alpha   90.00
_cell.angle_beta   90.00
_cell.angle_gamma   90.00
#
_symmetry.space_group_name_H-M   'P 1'
#
loop_
_entity.id
_entity.type
_entity.pdbx_description
1 polymer ?
#
loop_
_entity_poly.entity_id
_entity_poly.type
_entity_poly.pdbx_seq_one_letter_code
_entity_poly.pdbx_strand_id
1 'polypeptide(L)'
;MIVPLVAELAALMSIATACALLGRSRASHYRAEAEALRRAGLPFGPEPAPVRGPRPTPPNALTDAERQRVLEVLTEPRFADKAVAQAWAVLLDEGIYLCSMSTMRRVLRANHLAGERRRQATHPPRKKPELLATKPGQVWSWDITKLRSPVRGVY
;
A
#
# COMPACT_ATOMS: atom_id res chain seq x y z
N MET A 1 43.13 9.78 -20.37
CA MET A 1 42.97 10.37 -21.72
C MET A 1 41.89 9.74 -22.61
N ILE A 2 41.09 8.75 -22.18
CA ILE A 2 40.07 8.12 -23.06
C ILE A 2 38.68 8.77 -22.93
N VAL A 3 38.35 9.43 -21.81
CA VAL A 3 37.04 10.10 -21.62
C VAL A 3 36.78 11.24 -22.64
N PRO A 4 37.70 12.20 -22.85
CA PRO A 4 37.44 13.32 -23.76
C PRO A 4 37.30 12.84 -25.21
N LEU A 5 38.08 11.83 -25.60
CA LEU A 5 38.05 11.26 -26.94
C LEU A 5 36.72 10.56 -27.28
N VAL A 6 36.02 9.98 -26.27
CA VAL A 6 34.67 9.44 -26.48
C VAL A 6 33.67 10.58 -26.75
N ALA A 7 33.78 11.71 -26.05
CA ALA A 7 32.89 12.86 -26.26
C ALA A 7 33.11 13.52 -27.63
N GLU A 8 34.36 13.60 -28.08
CA GLU A 8 34.72 14.10 -29.42
C GLU A 8 34.13 13.22 -30.54
N LEU A 9 34.26 11.89 -30.43
CA LEU A 9 33.65 10.97 -31.40
C LEU A 9 32.11 10.98 -31.31
N ALA A 10 31.54 11.12 -30.12
CA ALA A 10 30.10 11.17 -29.92
C ALA A 10 29.41 12.39 -30.56
N ALA A 11 30.18 13.42 -30.98
CA ALA A 11 29.66 14.52 -31.79
C ALA A 11 29.35 14.10 -33.24
N LEU A 12 29.97 13.02 -33.73
CA LEU A 12 29.84 12.53 -35.10
C LEU A 12 29.09 11.19 -35.19
N MET A 13 28.95 10.46 -34.08
CA MET A 13 28.33 9.13 -34.04
C MET A 13 27.66 8.85 -32.69
N SER A 14 27.00 7.70 -32.56
CA SER A 14 26.44 7.30 -31.27
C SER A 14 27.54 7.06 -30.22
N ILE A 15 27.27 7.42 -28.96
CA ILE A 15 28.15 7.12 -27.81
C ILE A 15 28.48 5.62 -27.75
N ALA A 16 27.54 4.75 -28.15
CA ALA A 16 27.77 3.31 -28.21
C ALA A 16 28.84 2.92 -29.23
N THR A 17 28.80 3.49 -30.43
CA THR A 17 29.78 3.27 -31.49
C THR A 17 31.16 3.84 -31.11
N ALA A 18 31.19 5.05 -30.55
CA ALA A 18 32.43 5.69 -30.09
C ALA A 18 33.11 4.86 -28.98
N CYS A 19 32.33 4.36 -28.01
CA CYS A 19 32.84 3.48 -26.95
C CYS A 19 33.40 2.17 -27.52
N ALA A 20 32.73 1.56 -28.50
CA ALA A 20 33.17 0.31 -29.11
C ALA A 20 34.50 0.48 -29.87
N LEU A 21 34.64 1.55 -30.67
CA LEU A 21 35.87 1.84 -31.43
C LEU A 21 37.07 2.13 -30.51
N LEU A 22 36.82 2.78 -29.37
CA LEU A 22 37.86 3.11 -28.39
C LEU A 22 38.12 2.00 -27.36
N GLY A 23 37.51 0.83 -27.52
CA GLY A 23 37.67 -0.31 -26.61
C GLY A 23 37.18 -0.04 -25.17
N ARG A 24 36.24 0.90 -24.99
CA ARG A 24 35.74 1.31 -23.67
C ARG A 24 34.33 0.78 -23.41
N SER A 25 34.10 0.27 -22.20
CA SER A 25 32.74 -0.05 -21.75
C SER A 25 31.89 1.21 -21.60
N ARG A 26 30.67 1.21 -22.20
CA ARG A 26 29.66 2.28 -22.06
C ARG A 26 29.37 2.62 -20.61
N ALA A 27 29.26 1.61 -19.74
CA ALA A 27 28.99 1.82 -18.31
C ALA A 27 30.13 2.56 -17.60
N SER A 28 31.39 2.32 -17.99
CA SER A 28 32.56 3.02 -17.44
C SER A 28 32.74 4.42 -18.04
N HIS A 29 32.16 4.71 -19.20
CA HIS A 29 32.07 6.07 -19.73
C HIS A 29 31.06 6.90 -18.92
N TYR A 30 29.80 6.47 -18.83
CA TYR A 30 28.77 7.19 -18.08
C TYR A 30 29.10 7.36 -16.59
N ARG A 31 29.76 6.38 -15.94
CA ARG A 31 30.20 6.54 -14.54
C ARG A 31 31.25 7.63 -14.37
N ALA A 32 32.23 7.70 -15.28
CA ALA A 32 33.27 8.73 -15.24
C ALA A 32 32.71 10.12 -15.55
N GLU A 33 31.77 10.21 -16.48
CA GLU A 33 31.05 11.43 -16.83
C GLU A 33 30.19 11.93 -15.64
N ALA A 34 29.45 11.03 -15.00
CA ALA A 34 28.68 11.33 -13.79
C ALA A 34 29.56 11.86 -12.66
N GLU A 35 30.73 11.26 -12.47
CA GLU A 35 31.67 11.68 -11.44
C GLU A 35 32.30 13.04 -11.75
N ALA A 36 32.65 13.31 -13.01
CA ALA A 36 33.14 14.60 -13.46
C ALA A 36 32.10 15.72 -13.26
N LEU A 37 30.84 15.47 -13.63
CA LEU A 37 29.75 16.42 -13.44
C LEU A 37 29.46 16.67 -11.96
N ARG A 38 29.47 15.63 -11.12
CA ARG A 38 29.35 15.78 -9.66
C ARG A 38 30.47 16.62 -9.06
N ARG A 39 31.73 16.41 -9.47
CA ARG A 39 32.86 17.24 -9.02
C ARG A 39 32.72 18.70 -9.46
N ALA A 40 32.09 18.95 -10.61
CA ALA A 40 31.80 20.28 -11.13
C ALA A 40 30.51 20.91 -10.55
N GLY A 41 29.78 20.20 -9.66
CA GLY A 41 28.49 20.66 -9.13
C GLY A 41 27.36 20.71 -10.17
N LEU A 42 27.55 20.06 -11.32
CA LEU A 42 26.57 20.02 -12.41
C LEU A 42 25.66 18.80 -12.27
N PRO A 43 24.37 18.93 -12.62
CA PRO A 43 23.45 17.79 -12.60
C PRO A 43 23.88 16.73 -13.62
N PHE A 44 23.81 15.46 -13.22
CA PHE A 44 24.00 14.31 -14.12
C PHE A 44 22.69 13.55 -14.29
N GLY A 45 22.24 13.42 -15.54
CA GLY A 45 20.98 12.77 -15.90
C GLY A 45 20.04 13.73 -16.63
N PRO A 46 18.89 13.24 -17.15
CA PRO A 46 17.86 14.09 -17.71
C PRO A 46 17.44 15.11 -16.65
N GLU A 47 17.23 16.36 -17.08
CA GLU A 47 16.70 17.42 -16.24
C GLU A 47 15.48 16.88 -15.48
N PRO A 48 15.41 17.03 -14.14
CA PRO A 48 14.25 16.57 -13.40
C PRO A 48 13.03 17.20 -14.06
N ALA A 49 12.09 16.36 -14.48
CA ALA A 49 10.86 16.84 -15.11
C ALA A 49 10.31 17.98 -14.24
N PRO A 50 9.90 19.12 -14.84
CA PRO A 50 9.42 20.26 -14.08
C PRO A 50 8.40 19.75 -13.08
N VAL A 51 8.60 20.08 -11.80
CA VAL A 51 7.72 19.65 -10.71
C VAL A 51 6.32 20.05 -11.12
N ARG A 52 5.54 19.09 -11.61
CA ARG A 52 4.18 19.36 -12.04
C ARG A 52 3.47 19.90 -10.81
N GLY A 53 2.98 21.13 -10.91
CA GLY A 53 2.16 21.73 -9.86
C GLY A 53 1.02 20.80 -9.46
N PRO A 54 0.43 21.00 -8.28
CA PRO A 54 -0.65 20.15 -7.79
C PRO A 54 -1.73 20.01 -8.86
N ARG A 55 -2.06 18.76 -9.20
CA ARG A 55 -3.06 18.45 -10.23
C ARG A 55 -4.39 19.11 -9.82
N PRO A 56 -5.10 19.80 -10.73
CA PRO A 56 -6.38 20.40 -10.39
C PRO A 56 -7.35 19.34 -9.89
N THR A 57 -8.18 19.73 -8.92
CA THR A 57 -9.25 18.88 -8.38
C THR A 57 -10.18 18.47 -9.51
N PRO A 58 -10.48 17.16 -9.67
CA PRO A 58 -11.34 16.71 -10.74
C PRO A 58 -12.78 17.22 -10.51
N PRO A 59 -13.55 17.48 -11.58
CA PRO A 59 -14.89 18.07 -11.47
C PRO A 59 -15.90 17.19 -10.74
N ASN A 60 -15.65 15.88 -10.66
CA ASN A 60 -16.47 14.91 -9.94
C ASN A 60 -15.97 14.65 -8.50
N ALA A 61 -15.10 15.50 -7.97
CA ALA A 61 -14.69 15.42 -6.57
C ALA A 61 -15.86 15.79 -5.67
N LEU A 62 -16.08 14.96 -4.63
CA LEU A 62 -17.01 15.31 -3.56
C LEU A 62 -16.56 16.62 -2.91
N THR A 63 -17.52 17.52 -2.77
CA THR A 63 -17.47 18.70 -1.93
C THR A 63 -17.27 18.32 -0.46
N ASP A 64 -16.88 19.28 0.37
CA ASP A 64 -16.70 19.04 1.80
C ASP A 64 -18.03 18.67 2.49
N ALA A 65 -19.13 19.26 2.05
CA ALA A 65 -20.47 18.91 2.53
C ALA A 65 -20.85 17.45 2.21
N GLU A 66 -20.57 16.98 0.99
CA GLU A 66 -20.86 15.59 0.63
C GLU A 66 -19.93 14.60 1.36
N ARG A 67 -18.66 14.97 1.59
CA ARG A 67 -17.74 14.17 2.42
C ARG A 67 -18.23 14.06 3.86
N GLN A 68 -18.72 15.16 4.42
CA GLN A 68 -19.30 15.18 5.75
C GLN A 68 -20.55 14.29 5.81
N ARG A 69 -21.42 14.36 4.79
CA ARG A 69 -22.58 13.47 4.70
C ARG A 69 -22.19 11.99 4.65
N VAL A 70 -21.12 11.64 3.92
CA VAL A 70 -20.59 10.26 3.89
C VAL A 70 -20.10 9.83 5.27
N LEU A 71 -19.40 10.70 6.00
CA LEU A 71 -18.94 10.40 7.36
C LEU A 71 -20.12 10.15 8.30
N GLU A 72 -21.07 11.08 8.34
CA GLU A 72 -22.27 10.99 9.18
C GLU A 72 -22.96 9.65 9.00
N VAL A 73 -23.30 9.30 7.74
CA VAL A 73 -23.97 8.04 7.43
C VAL A 73 -23.13 6.85 7.88
N LEU A 74 -21.83 6.81 7.58
CA LEU A 74 -20.98 5.69 7.97
C LEU A 74 -20.75 5.58 9.48
N THR A 75 -21.01 6.64 10.24
CA THR A 75 -20.92 6.68 11.71
C THR A 75 -22.27 6.48 12.41
N GLU A 76 -23.37 6.34 11.67
CA GLU A 76 -24.67 6.03 12.27
C GLU A 76 -24.63 4.72 13.07
N PRO A 77 -25.39 4.61 14.18
CA PRO A 77 -25.40 3.42 15.02
C PRO A 77 -25.65 2.11 14.25
N ARG A 78 -26.50 2.14 13.21
CA ARG A 78 -26.80 0.96 12.37
C ARG A 78 -25.59 0.42 11.58
N PHE A 79 -24.54 1.22 11.39
CA PHE A 79 -23.31 0.85 10.69
C PHE A 79 -22.09 0.72 11.61
N ALA A 80 -22.25 0.88 12.92
CA ALA A 80 -21.15 0.84 13.89
C ALA A 80 -20.30 -0.43 13.78
N ASP A 81 -20.96 -1.59 13.65
CA ASP A 81 -20.30 -2.90 13.55
C ASP A 81 -20.16 -3.42 12.10
N LYS A 82 -20.50 -2.60 11.10
CA LYS A 82 -20.48 -2.99 9.68
C LYS A 82 -19.19 -2.54 9.01
N ALA A 83 -18.61 -3.42 8.21
CA ALA A 83 -17.52 -3.06 7.31
C ALA A 83 -18.03 -2.13 6.19
N VAL A 84 -17.15 -1.32 5.58
CA VAL A 84 -17.51 -0.41 4.48
C VAL A 84 -18.25 -1.13 3.36
N ALA A 85 -17.85 -2.36 3.01
CA ALA A 85 -18.53 -3.15 1.98
C ALA A 85 -19.97 -3.52 2.37
N GLN A 86 -20.20 -3.85 3.65
CA GLN A 86 -21.54 -4.17 4.15
C GLN A 86 -22.43 -2.93 4.22
N ALA A 87 -21.89 -1.80 4.71
CA ALA A 87 -22.62 -0.53 4.73
C ALA A 87 -22.98 -0.08 3.30
N TRP A 88 -22.05 -0.21 2.36
CA TRP A 88 -22.27 0.13 0.96
C TRP A 88 -23.36 -0.73 0.31
N ALA A 89 -23.37 -2.05 0.55
CA ALA A 89 -24.42 -2.93 0.05
C ALA A 89 -25.81 -2.57 0.61
N VAL A 90 -25.91 -2.37 1.94
CA VAL A 90 -27.16 -1.96 2.59
C VAL A 90 -27.68 -0.63 2.03
N LEU A 91 -26.82 0.37 1.85
CA LEU A 91 -27.22 1.65 1.27
C LEU A 91 -27.72 1.50 -0.16
N LEU A 92 -27.11 0.63 -0.97
CA LEU A 92 -27.59 0.36 -2.32
C LEU A 92 -28.93 -0.38 -2.34
N ASP A 93 -29.13 -1.34 -1.44
CA ASP A 93 -30.41 -2.04 -1.28
C ASP A 93 -31.52 -1.05 -0.87
N GLU A 94 -31.17 0.00 -0.12
CA GLU A 94 -32.05 1.11 0.24
C GLU A 94 -32.21 2.17 -0.88
N GLY A 95 -31.56 2.00 -2.02
CA GLY A 95 -31.60 2.94 -3.15
C GLY A 95 -30.75 4.21 -2.95
N ILE A 96 -29.87 4.23 -1.95
CA ILE A 96 -29.04 5.38 -1.57
C ILE A 96 -27.63 5.20 -2.11
N TYR A 97 -27.25 6.02 -3.09
CA TYR A 97 -25.87 6.10 -3.56
C TYR A 97 -25.19 7.38 -3.09
N LEU A 98 -24.17 7.25 -2.25
CA LEU A 98 -23.35 8.38 -1.79
C LEU A 98 -22.09 8.55 -2.64
N CYS A 99 -21.29 7.48 -2.78
CA CYS A 99 -20.08 7.43 -3.59
C CYS A 99 -19.55 5.99 -3.71
N SER A 100 -18.45 5.80 -4.45
CA SER A 100 -17.78 4.49 -4.53
C SER A 100 -17.19 4.03 -3.20
N MET A 101 -17.08 2.72 -2.98
CA MET A 101 -16.43 2.14 -1.79
C MET A 101 -14.99 2.65 -1.58
N SER A 102 -14.22 2.83 -2.67
CA SER A 102 -12.86 3.36 -2.61
C SER A 102 -12.85 4.79 -2.07
N THR A 103 -13.84 5.59 -2.45
CA THR A 103 -14.01 6.95 -1.94
C THR A 103 -14.43 6.96 -0.48
N MET A 104 -15.37 6.11 -0.06
CA MET A 104 -15.74 5.93 1.36
C MET A 104 -14.50 5.61 2.21
N ARG A 105 -13.67 4.66 1.76
CA ARG A 105 -12.40 4.32 2.44
C ARG A 105 -11.42 5.49 2.52
N ARG A 106 -11.31 6.32 1.46
CA ARG A 106 -10.47 7.53 1.50
C ARG A 106 -11.00 8.55 2.51
N VAL A 107 -12.32 8.77 2.55
CA VAL A 107 -12.96 9.70 3.49
C VAL A 107 -12.72 9.23 4.93
N LEU A 108 -12.95 7.96 5.24
CA LEU A 108 -12.66 7.41 6.58
C LEU A 108 -11.18 7.52 6.94
N ARG A 109 -10.26 7.25 6.01
CA ARG A 109 -8.81 7.37 6.27
C ARG A 109 -8.39 8.80 6.57
N ALA A 110 -8.91 9.77 5.82
CA ALA A 110 -8.63 11.19 6.02
C ALA A 110 -9.11 11.69 7.40
N ASN A 111 -10.10 11.01 8.00
CA ASN A 111 -10.67 11.35 9.31
C ASN A 111 -10.19 10.41 10.44
N HIS A 112 -9.16 9.58 10.20
CA HIS A 112 -8.66 8.61 11.17
C HIS A 112 -9.69 7.57 11.65
N LEU A 113 -10.73 7.30 10.84
CA LEU A 113 -11.82 6.36 11.11
C LEU A 113 -11.74 5.07 10.28
N ALA A 114 -10.63 4.82 9.57
CA ALA A 114 -10.46 3.63 8.73
C ALA A 114 -10.00 2.37 9.47
N GLY A 115 -9.68 2.50 10.77
CA GLY A 115 -9.28 1.38 11.62
C GLY A 115 -10.47 0.54 12.08
N GLU A 116 -10.20 -0.37 13.00
CA GLU A 116 -11.23 -1.14 13.67
C GLU A 116 -12.11 -0.20 14.52
N ARG A 117 -13.41 -0.14 14.20
CA ARG A 117 -14.38 0.75 14.84
C ARG A 117 -15.22 0.04 15.91
N ARG A 118 -15.22 -1.30 15.91
CA ARG A 118 -15.91 -2.11 16.91
C ARG A 118 -15.25 -1.91 18.27
N ARG A 119 -16.05 -2.02 19.33
CA ARG A 119 -15.56 -2.00 20.70
C ARG A 119 -14.55 -3.14 20.90
N GLN A 120 -13.26 -2.81 20.87
CA GLN A 120 -12.21 -3.79 21.11
C GLN A 120 -12.12 -4.13 22.60
N ALA A 121 -11.81 -5.38 22.88
CA ALA A 121 -11.44 -5.82 24.21
C ALA A 121 -10.14 -5.09 24.62
N THR A 122 -10.20 -4.29 25.67
CA THR A 122 -9.03 -3.59 26.25
C THR A 122 -8.34 -4.38 27.36
N HIS A 123 -8.95 -5.49 27.81
CA HIS A 123 -8.36 -6.33 28.84
C HIS A 123 -7.19 -7.15 28.26
N PRO A 124 -6.13 -7.40 29.05
CA PRO A 124 -5.05 -8.28 28.63
C PRO A 124 -5.59 -9.66 28.23
N PRO A 125 -4.98 -10.35 27.25
CA PRO A 125 -5.31 -11.74 26.97
C PRO A 125 -5.25 -12.55 28.26
N ARG A 126 -6.27 -13.36 28.54
CA ARG A 126 -6.22 -14.28 29.67
C ARG A 126 -4.99 -15.17 29.54
N LYS A 127 -4.15 -15.20 30.58
CA LYS A 127 -3.04 -16.14 30.65
C LYS A 127 -3.62 -17.56 30.63
N LYS A 128 -3.26 -18.36 29.62
CA LYS A 128 -3.64 -19.77 29.59
C LYS A 128 -3.04 -20.45 30.83
N PRO A 129 -3.82 -21.19 31.62
CA PRO A 129 -3.28 -21.88 32.78
C PRO A 129 -2.33 -22.98 32.32
N GLU A 130 -1.13 -22.99 32.89
CA GLU A 130 -0.17 -24.10 32.73
C GLU A 130 -0.43 -25.06 33.90
N LEU A 131 -0.98 -26.23 33.60
CA LEU A 131 -1.37 -27.23 34.59
C LEU A 131 -0.42 -28.42 34.51
N LEU A 132 0.14 -28.84 35.64
CA LEU A 132 0.97 -30.04 35.78
C LEU A 132 0.25 -31.06 36.67
N ALA A 133 -0.01 -32.26 36.14
CA ALA A 133 -0.53 -33.38 36.94
C ALA A 133 0.62 -34.18 37.54
N THR A 134 0.62 -34.34 38.88
CA THR A 134 1.54 -35.22 39.61
C THR A 134 0.88 -36.52 40.07
N LYS A 135 -0.45 -36.59 40.01
CA LYS A 135 -1.27 -37.76 40.34
C LYS A 135 -2.45 -37.90 39.37
N PRO A 136 -2.99 -39.12 39.18
CA PRO A 136 -4.21 -39.35 38.40
C PRO A 136 -5.39 -38.49 38.92
N GLY A 137 -6.20 -37.96 38.00
CA GLY A 137 -7.41 -37.19 38.31
C GLY A 137 -7.22 -35.70 38.62
N GLN A 138 -5.98 -35.17 38.60
CA GLN A 138 -5.68 -33.76 38.92
C GLN A 138 -5.92 -32.77 37.78
N VAL A 139 -5.73 -33.20 36.53
CA VAL A 139 -5.93 -32.36 35.34
C VAL A 139 -6.78 -33.14 34.36
N TRP A 140 -7.83 -32.48 33.87
CA TRP A 140 -8.77 -33.04 32.92
C TRP A 140 -8.59 -32.27 31.62
N SER A 141 -8.18 -32.95 30.57
CA SER A 141 -8.21 -32.42 29.21
C SER A 141 -9.41 -33.02 28.48
N TRP A 142 -9.92 -32.27 27.51
CA TRP A 142 -10.84 -32.81 26.52
C TRP A 142 -10.13 -32.79 25.17
N ASP A 143 -10.38 -33.81 24.37
CA ASP A 143 -9.98 -33.85 22.97
C ASP A 143 -11.20 -34.25 22.13
N ILE A 144 -11.32 -33.67 20.94
CA ILE A 144 -12.32 -34.08 19.95
C ILE A 144 -11.58 -34.70 18.78
N THR A 145 -11.75 -36.01 18.63
CA THR A 145 -11.37 -36.71 17.42
C THR A 145 -12.55 -36.70 16.45
N LYS A 146 -12.39 -36.01 15.31
CA LYS A 146 -13.36 -36.09 14.21
C LYS A 146 -13.10 -37.36 13.41
N LEU A 147 -13.99 -38.33 13.51
CA LEU A 147 -13.89 -39.55 12.72
C LEU A 147 -14.24 -39.26 11.26
N ARG A 148 -13.52 -39.92 10.35
CA ARG A 148 -13.75 -39.77 8.90
C ARG A 148 -15.10 -40.38 8.53
N SER A 149 -16.05 -39.55 8.13
CA SER A 149 -17.31 -40.02 7.54
C SER A 149 -17.17 -40.15 6.00
N PRO A 150 -18.11 -40.84 5.33
CA PRO A 150 -18.15 -40.93 3.87
C PRO A 150 -18.38 -39.58 3.17
N VAL A 151 -18.92 -38.58 3.88
CA VAL A 151 -19.32 -37.29 3.31
C VAL A 151 -18.42 -36.18 3.88
N ARG A 152 -17.74 -35.47 2.98
CA ARG A 152 -16.86 -34.37 3.36
C ARG A 152 -17.65 -33.27 4.08
N GLY A 153 -17.27 -32.96 5.32
CA GLY A 153 -17.89 -31.90 6.13
C GLY A 153 -18.94 -32.36 7.15
N VAL A 154 -19.24 -33.66 7.20
CA VAL A 154 -20.09 -34.28 8.24
C VAL A 154 -19.20 -35.02 9.22
N TYR A 155 -19.22 -34.61 10.49
CA TYR A 155 -18.46 -35.16 11.62
C TYR A 155 -19.33 -35.25 12.86
#